data_AF-A0A7S3U8T9-F1
#
_entry.id   AF-A0A7S3U8T9-F1
#
_cell.length_a   1.000
_cell.length_b   1.000
_cell.length_c   1.000
_cell.angle_alpha   90.00
_cell.angle_beta   90.00
_cell.angle_gamma   90.00
#
_symmetry.space_group_name_H-M   'P 1'
#
loop_
_entity.id
_entity.type
_entity.pdbx_description
1 polymer ?
#
loop_
_entity_poly.entity_id
_entity_poly.type
_entity_poly.pdbx_seq_one_letter_code
_entity_poly.pdbx_strand_id
1 'polypeptide(L)'
;SIDLSTGELVEDMDIKSRMAQKKPYKAWVKDFRQKFQNQEPMGKGEMTDPEKDLLRWELAMGYSAEDIDMVVESMAITGREPTFSMGNDKPLAVLSERPHVLYDYFAQRFAQVTNPAIDPYREALVMSLSVFLGRQGNMLAESPTTFNNPKLNRRMLWLEDPVINEKDLD
;
A
#
# COMPACT_ATOMS: atom_id res chain seq x y z
N SER A 1 -5.46 -2.12 -33.24
CA SER A 1 -4.27 -2.90 -33.67
C SER A 1 -4.58 -3.57 -34.99
N ILE A 2 -3.60 -3.89 -35.83
CA ILE A 2 -3.83 -4.57 -37.11
C ILE A 2 -3.44 -6.04 -36.95
N ASP A 3 -4.33 -6.96 -37.32
CA ASP A 3 -4.00 -8.37 -37.49
C ASP A 3 -3.40 -8.55 -38.89
N LEU A 4 -2.09 -8.80 -38.96
CA LEU A 4 -1.37 -8.92 -40.23
C LEU A 4 -1.73 -10.18 -41.03
N SER A 5 -2.33 -11.18 -40.37
CA SER A 5 -2.71 -12.43 -41.03
C SER A 5 -4.07 -12.31 -41.74
N THR A 6 -5.02 -11.59 -41.14
CA THR A 6 -6.34 -11.34 -41.72
C THR A 6 -6.43 -10.00 -42.45
N GLY A 7 -5.49 -9.08 -42.20
CA GLY A 7 -5.50 -7.72 -42.74
C GLY A 7 -6.50 -6.79 -42.05
N GLU A 8 -7.10 -7.21 -40.94
CA GLU A 8 -8.19 -6.49 -40.28
C GLU A 8 -7.68 -5.52 -39.22
N LEU A 9 -8.32 -4.35 -39.14
CA LEU A 9 -8.17 -3.44 -38.03
C LEU A 9 -9.09 -3.89 -36.89
N VAL A 10 -8.51 -4.18 -35.73
CA VAL A 10 -9.24 -4.59 -34.52
C VAL A 10 -9.20 -3.47 -33.50
N GLU A 11 -10.37 -3.07 -32.98
CA GLU A 11 -10.49 -2.04 -31.95
C GLU A 11 -10.03 -2.54 -30.57
N ASP A 12 -9.72 -1.59 -29.67
CA ASP A 12 -9.19 -1.89 -28.33
C ASP A 12 -10.13 -2.78 -27.49
N MET A 13 -11.43 -2.49 -27.52
CA MET A 13 -12.43 -3.25 -26.76
C MET A 13 -12.60 -4.67 -27.27
N ASP A 14 -12.50 -4.88 -28.58
CA ASP A 14 -12.58 -6.21 -29.20
C ASP A 14 -11.36 -7.06 -28.84
N ILE A 15 -10.16 -6.45 -28.86
CA ILE A 15 -8.93 -7.11 -28.44
C ILE A 15 -9.05 -7.55 -26.96
N LYS A 16 -9.44 -6.63 -26.08
CA LYS A 16 -9.60 -6.92 -24.64
C LYS A 16 -10.65 -8.00 -24.39
N SER A 17 -11.78 -7.93 -25.08
CA SER A 17 -12.87 -8.92 -24.97
C SER A 17 -12.42 -10.31 -25.43
N ARG A 18 -11.74 -10.40 -26.58
CA ARG A 18 -11.19 -11.65 -27.10
C ARG A 18 -10.18 -12.27 -26.13
N MET A 19 -9.32 -11.46 -25.52
CA MET A 19 -8.34 -11.95 -24.53
C MET A 19 -9.02 -12.40 -23.23
N ALA A 20 -9.97 -11.63 -22.71
CA ALA A 20 -10.69 -11.95 -21.48
C ALA A 20 -11.54 -13.23 -21.58
N GLN A 21 -11.96 -13.63 -22.79
CA GLN A 21 -12.75 -14.84 -23.04
C GLN A 21 -11.91 -16.11 -23.21
N LYS A 22 -10.58 -16.02 -23.35
CA LYS A 22 -9.71 -17.20 -23.57
C LYS A 22 -9.78 -18.22 -22.42
N LYS A 23 -10.03 -17.76 -21.20
CA LYS A 23 -10.08 -18.56 -19.97
C LYS A 23 -11.11 -17.98 -19.01
N PRO A 24 -11.61 -18.76 -18.03
CA PRO A 24 -12.61 -18.29 -17.07
C PRO A 24 -11.97 -17.43 -15.96
N TYR A 25 -11.28 -16.34 -16.31
CA TYR A 25 -10.57 -15.48 -15.35
C TYR A 25 -11.46 -14.98 -14.22
N LYS A 26 -12.73 -14.67 -14.51
CA LYS A 26 -13.72 -14.26 -13.51
C LYS A 26 -13.94 -15.31 -12.43
N ALA A 27 -14.01 -16.60 -12.81
CA ALA A 27 -14.15 -17.69 -11.86
C ALA A 27 -12.87 -17.82 -11.02
N TRP A 28 -11.69 -17.74 -11.65
CA TRP A 28 -10.42 -17.80 -10.94
C TRP A 28 -10.26 -16.67 -9.91
N VAL A 29 -10.59 -15.43 -10.28
CA VAL A 29 -10.54 -14.31 -9.32
C VAL A 29 -11.49 -14.56 -8.15
N LYS A 30 -12.70 -15.08 -8.39
CA LYS A 30 -13.66 -15.40 -7.34
C LYS A 30 -13.15 -16.50 -6.40
N ASP A 31 -12.49 -17.52 -6.93
CA ASP A 31 -12.07 -18.69 -6.17
C ASP A 31 -10.75 -18.48 -5.41
N PHE A 32 -9.86 -17.63 -5.94
CA PHE A 32 -8.49 -17.45 -5.41
C PHE A 32 -8.27 -16.12 -4.67
N ARG A 33 -9.10 -15.10 -4.90
CA ARG A 33 -8.98 -13.82 -4.19
C ARG A 33 -9.96 -13.78 -3.02
N GLN A 34 -9.41 -13.75 -1.81
CA GLN A 34 -10.18 -13.49 -0.61
C GLN A 34 -10.04 -12.01 -0.26
N LYS A 35 -11.16 -11.28 -0.20
CA LYS A 35 -11.15 -9.89 0.30
C LYS A 35 -10.97 -9.92 1.82
N PHE A 36 -9.98 -9.21 2.32
CA PHE A 36 -9.83 -8.94 3.75
C PHE A 36 -10.91 -7.95 4.20
N GLN A 37 -11.50 -8.20 5.38
CA GLN A 37 -12.53 -7.33 5.94
C GLN A 37 -11.94 -6.67 7.19
N ASN A 38 -11.75 -5.36 7.13
CA ASN A 38 -11.24 -4.62 8.26
C ASN A 38 -12.26 -4.66 9.40
N GLN A 39 -11.77 -4.91 10.60
CA GLN A 39 -12.47 -4.80 11.86
C GLN A 39 -12.39 -3.36 12.36
N GLU A 40 -13.41 -2.94 13.12
CA GLU A 40 -13.34 -1.65 13.79
C GLU A 40 -12.15 -1.61 14.75
N PRO A 41 -11.30 -0.57 14.71
CA PRO A 41 -10.13 -0.48 15.57
C PRO A 41 -10.51 -0.65 17.04
N MET A 42 -9.56 -1.13 17.84
CA MET A 42 -9.76 -1.20 19.29
C MET A 42 -10.03 0.22 19.82
N GLY A 43 -10.97 0.33 20.77
CA GLY A 43 -11.06 1.54 21.60
C GLY A 43 -9.79 1.71 22.45
N LYS A 44 -9.80 2.56 23.47
CA LYS A 44 -8.68 2.64 24.43
C LYS A 44 -8.33 1.23 24.93
N GLY A 45 -7.24 0.67 24.45
CA GLY A 45 -6.79 -0.66 24.83
C GLY A 45 -6.51 -0.71 26.32
N GLU A 46 -6.67 -1.87 26.93
CA GLU A 46 -6.26 -2.13 28.31
C GLU A 46 -4.72 -2.20 28.38
N MET A 47 -4.04 -1.08 28.20
CA MET A 47 -2.64 -0.97 28.61
C MET A 47 -2.60 -0.97 30.13
N THR A 48 -1.82 -1.89 30.70
CA THR A 48 -1.60 -1.94 32.15
C THR A 48 -0.59 -0.83 32.49
N ASP A 49 -1.05 0.25 33.13
CA ASP A 49 -0.34 1.53 33.36
C ASP A 49 0.08 2.28 32.06
N PRO A 50 -0.90 2.80 31.28
CA PRO A 50 -0.70 3.27 29.91
C PRO A 50 0.35 4.36 29.73
N GLU A 51 0.42 5.34 30.66
CA GLU A 51 1.23 6.54 30.44
C GLU A 51 2.73 6.31 30.63
N LYS A 52 3.12 5.51 31.64
CA LYS A 52 4.54 5.26 31.92
C LYS A 52 5.16 4.30 30.90
N ASP A 53 4.41 3.32 30.43
CA ASP A 53 4.90 2.38 29.45
C ASP A 53 4.84 2.96 28.03
N LEU A 54 3.82 3.74 27.68
CA LEU A 54 3.76 4.43 26.38
C LEU A 54 4.92 5.41 26.20
N LEU A 55 5.15 6.31 27.16
CA LEU A 55 6.24 7.29 27.05
C LEU A 55 7.61 6.61 26.91
N ARG A 56 7.81 5.48 27.62
CA ARG A 56 9.04 4.69 27.49
C ARG A 56 9.19 4.10 26.09
N TRP A 57 8.12 3.56 25.52
CA TRP A 57 8.13 3.01 24.16
C TRP A 57 8.33 4.11 23.11
N GLU A 58 7.67 5.25 23.24
CA GLU A 58 7.83 6.42 22.36
C GLU A 58 9.30 6.86 22.33
N LEU A 59 9.91 7.06 23.51
CA LEU A 59 11.32 7.42 23.62
C LEU A 59 12.25 6.34 23.06
N ALA A 60 11.96 5.06 23.30
CA ALA A 60 12.76 3.95 22.78
C ALA A 60 12.69 3.83 21.25
N MET A 61 11.54 4.17 20.65
CA MET A 61 11.33 4.18 19.20
C MET A 61 11.81 5.49 18.55
N GLY A 62 12.24 6.47 19.34
CA GLY A 62 12.80 7.74 18.87
C GLY A 62 11.77 8.83 18.57
N TYR A 63 10.53 8.70 19.07
CA TYR A 63 9.53 9.76 18.98
C TYR A 63 9.94 10.95 19.85
N SER A 64 9.83 12.14 19.29
CA SER A 64 9.93 13.41 20.00
C SER A 64 8.53 13.96 20.32
N ALA A 65 8.46 14.91 21.26
CA ALA A 65 7.22 15.62 21.54
C ALA A 65 6.68 16.35 20.30
N GLU A 66 7.55 16.89 19.46
CA GLU A 66 7.16 17.54 18.19
C GLU A 66 6.50 16.54 17.23
N ASP A 67 6.98 15.29 17.15
CA ASP A 67 6.38 14.27 16.29
C ASP A 67 4.94 13.94 16.74
N ILE A 68 4.71 13.83 18.04
CA ILE A 68 3.37 13.54 18.58
C ILE A 68 2.45 14.75 18.41
N ASP A 69 2.84 15.91 18.93
CA ASP A 69 1.98 17.11 19.00
C ASP A 69 1.74 17.71 17.60
N MET A 70 2.77 17.78 16.76
CA MET A 70 2.68 18.49 15.48
C MET A 70 2.26 17.58 14.32
N VAL A 71 2.54 16.27 14.39
CA VAL A 71 2.28 15.33 13.30
C VAL A 71 1.16 14.37 13.64
N VAL A 72 1.31 13.52 14.67
CA VAL A 72 0.34 12.46 15.00
C VAL A 72 -1.00 13.05 15.43
N GLU A 73 -1.01 14.00 16.37
CA GLU A 73 -2.23 14.64 16.85
C GLU A 73 -2.97 15.36 15.71
N SER A 74 -2.24 16.09 14.86
CA SER A 74 -2.81 16.78 13.70
C SER A 74 -3.50 15.82 12.72
N MET A 75 -2.86 14.69 12.41
CA MET A 75 -3.44 13.65 11.56
C MET A 75 -4.68 13.02 12.19
N ALA A 76 -4.65 12.73 13.50
CA ALA A 76 -5.76 12.13 14.21
C ALA A 76 -7.00 13.04 14.26
N ILE A 77 -6.80 14.35 14.43
CA ILE A 77 -7.90 15.33 14.53
C ILE A 77 -8.46 15.70 13.15
N THR A 78 -7.58 15.97 12.19
CA THR A 78 -7.99 16.56 10.89
C THR A 78 -8.19 15.53 9.78
N GLY A 79 -7.68 14.31 9.96
CA GLY A 79 -7.65 13.27 8.93
C GLY A 79 -6.73 13.61 7.76
N ARG A 80 -5.76 14.53 7.95
CA ARG A 80 -4.81 14.98 6.93
C ARG A 80 -3.43 15.16 7.55
N GLU A 81 -2.40 15.03 6.72
CA GLU A 81 -1.04 15.38 7.14
C GLU A 81 -0.92 16.88 7.46
N PRO A 82 -0.09 17.26 8.43
CA PRO A 82 0.13 18.67 8.78
C PRO A 82 0.79 19.42 7.62
N THR A 83 0.41 20.69 7.43
CA THR A 83 1.06 21.59 6.48
C THR A 83 2.04 22.49 7.21
N PHE A 84 3.31 22.46 6.80
CA PHE A 84 4.36 23.35 7.31
C PHE A 84 4.81 24.36 6.26
N SER A 85 5.63 25.33 6.68
CA SER A 85 6.24 26.34 5.81
C SER A 85 7.73 26.46 6.11
N MET A 86 8.46 27.15 5.23
CA MET A 86 9.94 27.24 5.22
C MET A 86 10.65 25.95 4.80
N GLY A 87 11.95 26.04 4.55
CA GLY A 87 12.80 24.89 4.21
C GLY A 87 13.22 24.09 5.43
N ASN A 88 13.71 22.87 5.20
CA ASN A 88 14.32 22.06 6.26
C ASN A 88 15.72 22.58 6.59
N ASP A 89 15.87 23.24 7.74
CA ASP A 89 17.15 23.77 8.27
C ASP A 89 17.87 22.77 9.20
N LYS A 90 17.38 21.52 9.31
CA LYS A 90 18.09 20.48 10.04
C LYS A 90 19.30 19.99 9.23
N PRO A 91 20.44 19.67 9.87
CA PRO A 91 21.53 19.00 9.18
C PRO A 91 21.05 17.67 8.58
N LEU A 92 21.73 17.19 7.54
CA LEU A 92 21.50 15.82 7.06
C LEU A 92 21.69 14.84 8.20
N ALA A 93 20.87 13.79 8.28
CA ALA A 93 20.89 12.84 9.39
C ALA A 93 22.30 12.28 9.69
N VAL A 94 23.10 12.02 8.64
CA VAL A 94 24.48 11.53 8.76
C VAL A 94 25.49 12.55 9.32
N LEU A 95 25.17 13.85 9.25
CA LEU A 95 26.00 14.95 9.74
C LEU A 95 25.54 15.50 11.09
N SER A 96 24.39 15.04 11.58
CA SER A 96 23.80 15.53 12.81
C SER A 96 24.49 14.93 14.03
N GLU A 97 24.63 15.74 15.09
CA GLU A 97 25.08 15.28 16.41
C GLU A 97 23.94 14.64 17.23
N ARG A 98 22.69 14.77 16.77
CA ARG A 98 21.51 14.20 17.42
C ARG A 98 21.21 12.79 16.89
N PRO A 99 20.62 11.90 17.70
CA PRO A 99 20.17 10.61 17.20
C PRO A 99 19.07 10.79 16.15
N HIS A 100 19.14 9.99 15.09
CA HIS A 100 18.17 9.96 14.00
C HIS A 100 17.62 8.56 13.80
N VAL A 101 16.34 8.51 13.46
CA VAL A 101 15.61 7.30 13.06
C VAL A 101 16.00 6.87 11.66
N LEU A 102 15.86 5.57 11.37
CA LEU A 102 16.36 4.98 10.11
C LEU A 102 15.74 5.65 8.87
N TYR A 103 14.46 6.04 8.93
CA TYR A 103 13.77 6.63 7.79
C TYR A 103 14.26 8.04 7.43
N ASP A 104 14.97 8.76 8.32
CA ASP A 104 15.57 10.07 8.01
C ASP A 104 16.70 9.98 6.96
N TYR A 105 17.25 8.79 6.75
CA TYR A 105 18.32 8.53 5.78
C TYR A 105 17.79 8.24 4.36
N PHE A 106 16.47 8.07 4.20
CA PHE A 106 15.85 7.75 2.91
C PHE A 106 15.11 8.96 2.37
N ALA A 107 15.65 9.57 1.30
CA ALA A 107 14.95 10.63 0.57
C ALA A 107 13.98 10.03 -0.46
N GLN A 108 12.74 10.53 -0.47
CA GLN A 108 11.76 10.15 -1.49
C GLN A 108 12.21 10.63 -2.87
N ARG A 109 12.27 9.70 -3.83
CA ARG A 109 12.56 10.04 -5.23
C ARG A 109 11.30 10.59 -5.89
N PHE A 110 11.49 11.52 -6.82
CA PHE A 110 10.40 12.07 -7.61
C PHE A 110 10.79 12.15 -9.08
N ALA A 111 9.78 12.21 -9.94
CA ALA A 111 9.95 12.30 -11.37
C ALA A 111 10.15 13.75 -11.83
N GLN A 112 11.07 13.97 -12.76
CA GLN A 112 11.32 15.27 -13.39
C GLN A 112 11.63 15.05 -14.86
N VAL A 113 11.03 15.85 -15.76
CA VAL A 113 11.27 15.89 -17.21
C VAL A 113 10.93 14.60 -17.97
N THR A 114 11.48 13.46 -17.57
CA THR A 114 11.38 12.17 -18.26
C THR A 114 9.99 11.55 -18.18
N ASN A 115 9.28 11.78 -17.07
CA ASN A 115 7.91 11.32 -16.86
C ASN A 115 7.18 12.29 -15.91
N PRO A 116 5.90 12.60 -16.17
CA PRO A 116 5.14 13.51 -15.32
C PRO A 116 4.74 12.84 -13.99
N ALA A 117 4.63 13.64 -12.93
CA ALA A 117 3.95 13.22 -11.70
C ALA A 117 2.43 13.20 -11.91
N ILE A 118 1.73 12.32 -11.18
CA ILE A 118 0.27 12.19 -11.20
C ILE A 118 -0.32 13.04 -10.07
N ASP A 119 -1.45 13.71 -10.31
CA ASP A 119 -2.17 14.44 -9.26
C ASP A 119 -2.95 13.46 -8.36
N PRO A 120 -2.54 13.27 -7.07
CA PRO A 120 -3.16 12.28 -6.20
C PRO A 120 -4.60 12.61 -5.80
N TYR A 121 -5.06 13.86 -5.99
CA TYR A 121 -6.44 14.26 -5.67
C TYR A 121 -7.33 14.25 -6.89
N ARG A 122 -6.87 14.81 -8.01
CA ARG A 122 -7.67 14.92 -9.24
C ARG A 122 -7.69 13.63 -10.05
N GLU A 123 -6.62 12.85 -9.97
CA GLU A 123 -6.45 11.60 -10.74
C GLU A 123 -6.47 10.36 -9.82
N ALA A 124 -7.06 10.47 -8.63
CA ALA A 124 -7.12 9.38 -7.65
C ALA A 124 -7.71 8.07 -8.23
N LEU A 125 -8.61 8.15 -9.22
CA LEU A 125 -9.25 6.99 -9.84
C LEU A 125 -8.26 6.04 -10.56
N VAL A 126 -7.11 6.56 -11.01
CA VAL A 126 -6.08 5.74 -11.66
C VAL A 126 -5.00 5.24 -10.69
N MET A 127 -5.14 5.54 -9.39
CA MET A 127 -4.24 5.09 -8.33
C MET A 127 -4.91 4.00 -7.48
N SER A 128 -4.09 3.18 -6.82
CA SER A 128 -4.58 2.15 -5.89
C SER A 128 -3.55 1.85 -4.83
N LEU A 129 -4.01 1.69 -3.59
CA LEU A 129 -3.23 1.22 -2.44
C LEU A 129 -3.41 -0.30 -2.20
N SER A 130 -4.11 -1.00 -3.09
CA SER A 130 -4.44 -2.42 -2.87
C SER A 130 -3.19 -3.30 -2.76
N VAL A 131 -3.19 -4.15 -1.74
CA VAL A 131 -2.11 -5.10 -1.45
C VAL A 131 -2.63 -6.53 -1.60
N PHE A 132 -1.81 -7.41 -2.16
CA PHE A 132 -2.08 -8.84 -2.23
C PHE A 132 -1.06 -9.60 -1.40
N LEU A 133 -1.52 -10.25 -0.34
CA LEU A 133 -0.71 -11.12 0.52
C LEU A 133 -0.90 -12.58 0.11
N GLY A 134 0.22 -13.28 -0.07
CA GLY A 134 0.24 -14.68 -0.46
C GLY A 134 1.36 -14.97 -1.44
N ARG A 135 1.49 -16.26 -1.80
CA ARG A 135 2.55 -16.70 -2.70
C ARG A 135 2.26 -16.24 -4.14
N GLN A 136 3.18 -15.47 -4.72
CA GLN A 136 3.12 -15.13 -6.14
C GLN A 136 3.25 -16.38 -7.02
N GLY A 137 2.42 -16.44 -8.05
CA GLY A 137 2.39 -17.52 -9.03
C GLY A 137 3.46 -17.39 -10.12
N ASN A 138 3.59 -18.42 -10.95
CA ASN A 138 4.41 -18.34 -12.17
C ASN A 138 3.68 -17.50 -13.24
N MET A 139 4.28 -16.38 -13.64
CA MET A 139 3.72 -15.46 -14.65
C MET A 139 3.61 -16.08 -16.05
N LEU A 140 4.43 -17.09 -16.37
CA LEU A 140 4.42 -17.73 -17.69
C LEU A 140 3.38 -18.86 -17.81
N ALA A 141 2.81 -19.29 -16.68
CA ALA A 141 1.87 -20.40 -16.63
C ALA A 141 0.44 -19.88 -16.47
N GLU A 142 -0.31 -19.85 -17.57
CA GLU A 142 -1.75 -19.55 -17.59
C GLU A 142 -2.59 -20.76 -17.12
N SER A 143 -2.32 -21.24 -15.90
CA SER A 143 -3.00 -22.41 -15.33
C SER A 143 -3.67 -22.07 -14.00
N PRO A 144 -4.86 -22.65 -13.72
CA PRO A 144 -5.42 -22.65 -12.37
C PRO A 144 -4.45 -23.22 -11.35
N THR A 145 -3.57 -24.18 -11.70
CA THR A 145 -2.59 -24.79 -10.78
C THR A 145 -1.46 -23.84 -10.34
N THR A 146 -1.26 -22.72 -11.05
CA THR A 146 -0.49 -21.60 -10.53
C THR A 146 -1.11 -21.05 -9.23
N PHE A 147 -2.42 -21.22 -9.06
CA PHE A 147 -3.23 -20.85 -7.89
C PHE A 147 -3.85 -22.05 -7.13
N ASN A 148 -3.68 -23.27 -7.62
CA ASN A 148 -4.49 -24.42 -7.19
C ASN A 148 -3.68 -25.72 -7.19
N ASN A 149 -2.69 -25.81 -6.31
CA ASN A 149 -2.26 -27.12 -5.82
C ASN A 149 -3.14 -27.42 -4.59
N PRO A 150 -3.99 -28.46 -4.61
CA PRO A 150 -4.92 -28.76 -3.52
C PRO A 150 -4.25 -29.06 -2.18
N LYS A 151 -2.93 -29.34 -2.16
CA LYS A 151 -2.13 -29.45 -0.93
C LYS A 151 -1.57 -28.12 -0.43
N LEU A 152 -1.79 -27.02 -1.16
CA LEU A 152 -1.03 -25.77 -1.03
C LEU A 152 -1.91 -24.51 -0.99
N ASN A 153 -3.24 -24.67 -0.90
CA ASN A 153 -4.28 -23.64 -0.68
C ASN A 153 -3.83 -22.21 -1.04
N ARG A 154 -3.60 -21.95 -2.33
CA ARG A 154 -3.01 -20.70 -2.84
C ARG A 154 -4.10 -19.64 -3.03
N ARG A 155 -4.75 -19.23 -1.95
CA ARG A 155 -5.60 -18.04 -1.95
C ARG A 155 -4.73 -16.82 -1.65
N MET A 156 -4.92 -15.75 -2.41
CA MET A 156 -4.34 -14.44 -2.10
C MET A 156 -5.34 -13.66 -1.27
N LEU A 157 -4.86 -13.13 -0.14
CA LEU A 157 -5.60 -12.17 0.66
C LEU A 157 -5.42 -10.79 0.03
N TRP A 158 -6.54 -10.13 -0.29
CA TRP A 158 -6.55 -8.81 -0.90
C TRP A 158 -7.00 -7.78 0.13
N LEU A 159 -6.13 -6.80 0.38
CA LEU A 159 -6.37 -5.65 1.23
C LEU A 159 -6.57 -4.42 0.33
N GLU A 160 -7.47 -3.53 0.73
CA GLU A 160 -7.71 -2.28 0.01
C GLU A 160 -6.62 -1.23 0.26
N ASP A 161 -6.01 -1.28 1.45
CA ASP A 161 -4.98 -0.37 1.94
C ASP A 161 -3.85 -1.17 2.63
N PRO A 162 -2.58 -0.74 2.59
CA PRO A 162 -1.50 -1.37 3.34
C PRO A 162 -1.59 -1.18 4.87
N VAL A 163 -2.36 -0.20 5.35
CA VAL A 163 -2.53 0.09 6.77
C VAL A 163 -3.63 -0.79 7.36
N ILE A 164 -3.26 -1.58 8.37
CA ILE A 164 -4.16 -2.44 9.14
C ILE A 164 -4.10 -2.03 10.61
N ASN A 165 -5.20 -2.18 11.33
CA ASN A 165 -5.24 -1.90 12.76
C ASN A 165 -4.92 -3.16 13.60
N GLU A 166 -4.74 -3.01 14.91
CA GLU A 166 -4.39 -4.14 15.80
C GLU A 166 -5.41 -5.29 15.72
N LYS A 167 -6.71 -5.02 15.61
CA LYS A 167 -7.73 -6.07 15.46
C LYS A 167 -7.73 -6.72 14.08
N ASP A 168 -7.24 -6.02 13.06
CA ASP A 168 -7.07 -6.59 11.73
C ASP A 168 -5.89 -7.59 11.71
N LEU A 169 -4.91 -7.38 12.58
CA LEU A 169 -3.71 -8.20 12.66
C LEU A 169 -3.93 -9.52 13.43
N ASP A 170 -4.81 -9.51 14.43
CA ASP A 170 -5.21 -10.69 15.24
C ASP A 170 -5.98 -11.75 14.43
#